data_AF-A0A8D0ASN6-F1
#
_entry.id   AF-A0A8D0ASN6-F1
#
_cell.length_a   1.000
_cell.length_b   1.000
_cell.length_c   1.000
_cell.angle_alpha   90.00
_cell.angle_beta   90.00
_cell.angle_gamma   90.00
#
_symmetry.space_group_name_H-M   'P 1'
#
loop_
_entity.id
_entity.type
_entity.pdbx_description
1 polymer ?
#
loop_
_entity_poly.entity_id
_entity_poly.type
_entity_poly.pdbx_seq_one_letter_code
_entity_poly.pdbx_strand_id
1 'polypeptide(L)'
;MADANFQREFLETHNAYRLKHNTPKMTLSSELSASAQKWANHLLAIGALQHSKPEDRKNIGENIYNMWSSATLKLTGKEAVDSWYREIKAYNWSRPGFSSNTGHFTQVVWKDSKELGVGMATDGHKVFVVGQYRPAGNMNMAGYFEKNVLPKALATLRFSTSPADLPAPVSLCSRSSRSVPRSSLSVKAYQLIMYLFSTDASFQQEFLETHNAYRLKHNTPKMTLSSELSASAQKWANHLLAIGALQHSDTQDGENVYNMWSSATLKLTGKEAVDSWYSEIKDYNWSRPGFSSNTGHFTQVVWKDSKELGVGMATDGHKVFVVGQYRPAGNMNMAGYFEKNVLPKVTTTFEMFKPFEIIKSRVCPLLCVGSVTYASFQREFLETHNAYRLKHNTPKMTLSSELSASAQKWANHLLAIGALQHSKPEDRKNIGENVYNMWSSATLKLTGKEAVDSWYSEIKNYNWSRPGFSSNTGHFTQVVWKDSKELGVGMATDGHKVFVVGQYRPAGNMNMAGFFEKNVLPKGNILPQFC
;
A
#
# COMPACT_ATOMS: atom_id res chain seq x y z
N MET A 1 -43.68 -6.87 12.48
CA MET A 1 -42.50 -6.98 13.38
C MET A 1 -41.79 -8.28 13.07
N ALA A 2 -40.46 -8.29 13.13
CA ALA A 2 -39.69 -9.53 13.09
C ALA A 2 -39.97 -10.35 14.35
N ASP A 3 -40.62 -11.50 14.19
CA ASP A 3 -40.84 -12.43 15.30
C ASP A 3 -39.55 -13.20 15.66
N ALA A 4 -39.61 -13.99 16.74
CA ALA A 4 -38.46 -14.77 17.21
C ALA A 4 -37.96 -15.78 16.18
N ASN A 5 -38.83 -16.33 15.33
CA ASN A 5 -38.45 -17.27 14.29
C ASN A 5 -37.66 -16.55 13.19
N PHE A 6 -38.13 -15.39 12.73
CA PHE A 6 -37.43 -14.57 11.75
C PHE A 6 -36.04 -14.16 12.24
N GLN A 7 -35.94 -13.66 13.49
CA GLN A 7 -34.66 -13.26 14.08
C GLN A 7 -33.66 -14.43 14.16
N ARG A 8 -34.15 -15.61 14.56
CA ARG A 8 -33.34 -16.83 14.62
C ARG A 8 -32.84 -17.25 13.23
N GLU A 9 -33.74 -17.38 12.25
CA GLU A 9 -33.36 -17.76 10.88
C GLU A 9 -32.36 -16.79 10.27
N PHE A 10 -32.56 -15.50 10.50
CA PHE A 10 -31.68 -14.44 10.02
C PHE A 10 -30.27 -14.56 10.62
N LEU A 11 -30.15 -14.79 11.94
CA LEU A 11 -28.87 -15.01 12.61
C LEU A 11 -28.19 -16.31 12.17
N GLU A 12 -28.94 -17.42 12.13
CA GLU A 12 -28.43 -18.73 11.74
C GLU A 12 -27.89 -18.72 10.31
N THR A 13 -28.62 -18.07 9.39
CA THR A 13 -28.20 -17.93 7.99
C THR A 13 -26.94 -17.08 7.87
N HIS A 14 -26.82 -15.96 8.59
CA HIS A 14 -25.56 -15.20 8.67
C HIS A 14 -24.41 -16.08 9.14
N ASN A 15 -24.60 -16.78 10.25
CA ASN A 15 -23.57 -17.62 10.85
C ASN A 15 -23.18 -18.81 9.95
N ALA A 16 -24.10 -19.36 9.17
CA ALA A 16 -23.82 -20.38 8.17
C ALA A 16 -22.92 -19.84 7.04
N TYR A 17 -23.17 -18.63 6.54
CA TYR A 17 -22.30 -18.00 5.54
C TYR A 17 -20.95 -17.60 6.12
N ARG A 18 -20.92 -17.03 7.32
CA ARG A 18 -19.66 -16.68 8.02
C ARG A 18 -18.77 -17.90 8.22
N LEU A 19 -19.35 -19.04 8.59
CA LEU A 19 -18.62 -20.30 8.69
C LEU A 19 -18.00 -20.73 7.35
N LYS A 20 -18.72 -20.60 6.23
CA LYS A 20 -18.16 -20.90 4.88
C LYS A 20 -16.97 -20.02 4.54
N HIS A 21 -16.87 -18.84 5.14
CA HIS A 21 -15.79 -17.86 4.95
C HIS A 21 -14.78 -17.88 6.10
N ASN A 22 -14.79 -18.89 6.96
CA ASN A 22 -13.88 -18.98 8.11
C ASN A 22 -13.90 -17.75 9.03
N THR A 23 -15.07 -17.10 9.17
CA THR A 23 -15.27 -15.96 10.07
C THR A 23 -16.08 -16.34 11.33
N PRO A 24 -15.79 -15.75 12.51
CA PRO A 24 -16.46 -16.09 13.75
C PRO A 24 -17.96 -15.85 13.71
N LYS A 25 -18.75 -16.64 14.45
CA LYS A 25 -20.20 -16.42 14.58
C LYS A 25 -20.50 -15.09 15.28
N MET A 26 -21.60 -14.45 14.89
CA MET A 26 -22.19 -13.32 15.61
C MET A 26 -23.25 -13.81 16.61
N THR A 27 -23.55 -12.97 17.60
CA THR A 27 -24.66 -13.14 18.54
C THR A 27 -25.75 -12.10 18.29
N LEU A 28 -27.02 -12.46 18.54
CA LEU A 28 -28.11 -11.50 18.44
C LEU A 28 -28.04 -10.48 19.59
N SER A 29 -28.28 -9.21 19.29
CA SER A 29 -28.38 -8.12 20.25
C SER A 29 -29.80 -7.57 20.27
N SER A 30 -30.44 -7.60 21.43
CA SER A 30 -31.81 -7.09 21.61
C SER A 30 -31.87 -5.57 21.39
N GLU A 31 -30.85 -4.84 21.82
CA GLU A 31 -30.68 -3.40 21.59
C GLU A 31 -30.63 -3.07 20.09
N LEU A 32 -29.75 -3.76 19.35
CA LEU A 32 -29.62 -3.55 17.90
C LEU A 32 -30.90 -3.97 17.17
N SER A 33 -31.58 -5.02 17.63
CA SER A 33 -32.84 -5.48 17.02
C SER A 33 -33.97 -4.48 17.23
N ALA A 34 -34.06 -3.86 18.42
CA ALA A 34 -35.02 -2.79 18.68
C ALA A 34 -34.75 -1.56 17.80
N SER A 35 -33.48 -1.16 17.66
CA SER A 35 -33.05 -0.08 16.76
C SER A 35 -33.38 -0.37 15.29
N ALA A 36 -33.00 -1.55 14.79
CA ALA A 36 -33.29 -1.99 13.44
C ALA A 36 -34.80 -2.07 13.18
N GLN A 37 -35.61 -2.52 14.15
CA GLN A 37 -37.07 -2.57 14.02
C GLN A 37 -37.69 -1.18 13.95
N LYS A 38 -37.20 -0.23 14.75
CA LYS A 38 -37.63 1.18 14.67
C LYS A 38 -37.34 1.76 13.28
N TRP A 39 -36.17 1.47 12.72
CA TRP A 39 -35.81 1.94 11.38
C TRP A 39 -36.64 1.27 10.29
N ALA A 40 -36.86 -0.05 10.36
CA ALA A 40 -37.73 -0.76 9.42
C ALA A 40 -39.16 -0.17 9.39
N ASN A 41 -39.71 0.17 10.56
CA ASN A 41 -41.02 0.84 10.64
C ASN A 41 -41.00 2.22 9.98
N HIS A 42 -39.93 2.99 10.16
CA HIS A 42 -39.74 4.28 9.51
C HIS A 42 -39.71 4.15 7.98
N LEU A 43 -38.95 3.19 7.45
CA LEU A 43 -38.86 2.93 6.00
C LEU A 43 -40.20 2.55 5.38
N LEU A 44 -40.98 1.73 6.09
CA LEU A 44 -42.34 1.39 5.66
C LEU A 44 -43.23 2.64 5.61
N ALA A 45 -43.14 3.51 6.62
CA ALA A 45 -43.96 4.72 6.71
C ALA A 45 -43.64 5.74 5.59
N ILE A 46 -42.35 5.92 5.26
CA ILE A 46 -41.95 6.83 4.17
C ILE A 46 -42.02 6.17 2.78
N GLY A 47 -42.09 4.83 2.73
CA GLY A 47 -42.18 4.07 1.48
C GLY A 47 -40.93 4.11 0.62
N ALA A 48 -39.77 4.48 1.17
CA ALA A 48 -38.53 4.73 0.45
C ALA A 48 -37.34 4.00 1.10
N LEU A 49 -36.36 3.60 0.29
CA LEU A 49 -35.10 3.06 0.77
C LEU A 49 -34.19 4.19 1.23
N GLN A 50 -33.88 4.21 2.52
CA GLN A 50 -32.95 5.16 3.10
C GLN A 50 -32.17 4.52 4.25
N HIS A 51 -30.86 4.71 4.25
CA HIS A 51 -30.05 4.35 5.42
C HIS A 51 -30.36 5.24 6.61
N SER A 52 -30.28 4.70 7.83
CA SER A 52 -30.35 5.54 9.04
C SER A 52 -29.23 6.57 9.06
N LYS A 53 -29.47 7.72 9.69
CA LYS A 53 -28.46 8.79 9.72
C LYS A 53 -27.21 8.26 10.44
N PRO A 54 -26.00 8.56 9.95
CA PRO A 54 -24.76 8.14 10.60
C PRO A 54 -24.71 8.52 12.09
N GLU A 55 -25.22 9.70 12.44
CA GLU A 55 -25.33 10.21 13.82
C GLU A 55 -26.18 9.32 14.73
N ASP A 56 -27.27 8.75 14.21
CA ASP A 56 -28.19 7.89 14.95
C ASP A 56 -27.64 6.46 15.09
N ARG A 57 -26.74 6.05 14.17
CA ARG A 57 -26.20 4.69 14.10
C ARG A 57 -25.11 4.39 15.11
N LYS A 58 -24.50 5.37 15.79
CA LYS A 58 -23.45 5.14 16.81
C LYS A 58 -22.41 4.07 16.41
N ASN A 59 -21.92 4.10 15.16
CA ASN A 59 -20.97 3.12 14.57
C ASN A 59 -21.50 1.67 14.41
N ILE A 60 -22.79 1.53 14.18
CA ILE A 60 -23.44 0.28 13.78
C ILE A 60 -23.50 0.23 12.25
N GLY A 61 -23.02 -0.87 11.65
CA GLY A 61 -23.16 -1.13 10.21
C GLY A 61 -24.61 -1.44 9.87
N GLU A 62 -25.05 -1.20 8.63
CA GLU A 62 -26.45 -1.41 8.25
C GLU A 62 -26.59 -2.00 6.85
N ASN A 63 -27.38 -3.07 6.73
CA ASN A 63 -27.89 -3.57 5.47
C ASN A 63 -29.41 -3.37 5.42
N ILE A 64 -29.93 -3.02 4.24
CA ILE A 64 -31.37 -2.87 4.03
C ILE A 64 -31.80 -3.78 2.88
N TYR A 65 -32.95 -4.43 3.05
CA TYR A 65 -33.62 -5.18 1.99
C TYR A 65 -35.05 -4.67 1.89
N ASN A 66 -35.56 -4.60 0.67
CA ASN A 66 -36.96 -4.29 0.42
C ASN A 66 -37.53 -5.14 -0.72
N MET A 67 -38.84 -5.32 -0.69
CA MET A 67 -39.57 -6.01 -1.75
C MET A 67 -41.00 -5.48 -1.83
N TRP A 68 -41.54 -5.48 -3.05
CA TRP A 68 -42.92 -5.14 -3.37
C TRP A 68 -43.59 -6.31 -4.08
N SER A 69 -44.86 -6.56 -3.75
CA SER A 69 -45.66 -7.59 -4.40
C SER A 69 -47.15 -7.24 -4.35
N SER A 70 -47.87 -7.63 -5.41
CA SER A 70 -49.32 -7.56 -5.48
C SER A 70 -50.01 -8.61 -4.59
N ALA A 71 -49.32 -9.71 -4.24
CA ALA A 71 -49.75 -10.72 -3.29
C ALA A 71 -49.10 -10.52 -1.91
N THR A 72 -49.76 -11.01 -0.85
CA THR A 72 -49.24 -10.94 0.53
C THR A 72 -47.86 -11.59 0.66
N LEU A 73 -46.87 -10.81 1.09
CA LEU A 73 -45.49 -11.27 1.26
C LEU A 73 -45.30 -12.05 2.57
N LYS A 74 -44.73 -13.25 2.47
CA LYS A 74 -44.16 -13.99 3.60
C LYS A 74 -42.65 -14.14 3.38
N LEU A 75 -41.89 -13.17 3.86
CA LEU A 75 -40.43 -13.17 3.76
C LEU A 75 -39.82 -13.84 5.00
N THR A 76 -38.96 -14.82 4.79
CA THR A 76 -38.19 -15.49 5.86
C THR A 76 -36.89 -14.74 6.15
N GLY A 77 -36.32 -14.95 7.35
CA GLY A 77 -35.03 -14.37 7.70
C GLY A 77 -33.93 -14.87 6.76
N LYS A 78 -34.02 -16.14 6.35
CA LYS A 78 -33.11 -16.77 5.41
C LYS A 78 -33.11 -16.11 4.03
N GLU A 79 -34.28 -15.83 3.46
CA GLU A 79 -34.39 -15.23 2.11
C GLU A 79 -33.77 -13.84 2.03
N ALA A 80 -33.94 -13.02 3.08
CA ALA A 80 -33.32 -11.70 3.16
C ALA A 80 -31.79 -11.79 3.14
N VAL A 81 -31.22 -12.68 3.96
CA VAL A 81 -29.76 -12.87 4.04
C VAL A 81 -29.20 -13.51 2.78
N ASP A 82 -29.89 -14.49 2.20
CA ASP A 82 -29.53 -15.09 0.91
C ASP A 82 -29.46 -14.02 -0.18
N SER A 83 -30.37 -13.04 -0.16
CA SER A 83 -30.34 -11.93 -1.12
C SER A 83 -29.09 -11.09 -1.00
N TRP A 84 -28.70 -10.68 0.21
CA TRP A 84 -27.45 -9.96 0.44
C TRP A 84 -26.22 -10.78 0.09
N TYR A 85 -26.22 -12.08 0.41
CA TYR A 85 -25.08 -12.94 0.13
C TYR A 85 -24.85 -13.19 -1.37
N ARG A 86 -25.91 -13.16 -2.21
CA ARG A 86 -25.79 -13.38 -3.68
C ARG A 86 -24.82 -12.43 -4.36
N GLU A 87 -24.57 -11.26 -3.79
CA GLU A 87 -23.60 -10.27 -4.29
C GLU A 87 -22.16 -10.78 -4.34
N ILE A 88 -21.83 -11.87 -3.63
CA ILE A 88 -20.53 -12.54 -3.71
C ILE A 88 -20.10 -12.83 -5.15
N LYS A 89 -21.06 -13.06 -6.06
CA LYS A 89 -20.80 -13.32 -7.48
C LYS A 89 -20.15 -12.13 -8.19
N ALA A 90 -20.41 -10.91 -7.72
CA ALA A 90 -19.85 -9.67 -8.25
C ALA A 90 -18.60 -9.21 -7.48
N TYR A 91 -18.22 -9.89 -6.39
CA TYR A 91 -17.08 -9.49 -5.58
C TYR A 91 -15.75 -9.80 -6.27
N ASN A 92 -14.94 -8.75 -6.46
CA ASN A 92 -13.63 -8.89 -7.09
C ASN A 92 -12.56 -9.30 -6.08
N TRP A 93 -12.32 -10.61 -5.97
CA TRP A 93 -11.29 -11.19 -5.10
C TRP A 93 -9.86 -10.74 -5.41
N SER A 94 -9.58 -10.34 -6.66
CA SER A 94 -8.25 -9.81 -7.05
C SER A 94 -8.07 -8.33 -6.67
N ARG A 95 -9.17 -7.62 -6.34
CA ARG A 95 -9.18 -6.22 -5.90
C ARG A 95 -10.19 -6.02 -4.76
N PRO A 96 -9.92 -6.58 -3.56
CA PRO A 96 -10.83 -6.48 -2.41
C PRO A 96 -11.09 -5.03 -2.02
N GLY A 97 -12.36 -4.69 -1.76
CA GLY A 97 -12.75 -3.33 -1.41
C GLY A 97 -14.26 -3.14 -1.35
N PHE A 98 -14.70 -1.97 -0.89
CA PHE A 98 -16.12 -1.61 -0.92
C PHE A 98 -16.55 -1.32 -2.37
N SER A 99 -17.70 -1.89 -2.75
CA SER A 99 -18.47 -1.53 -3.92
C SER A 99 -19.94 -1.47 -3.51
N SER A 100 -20.71 -0.53 -4.06
CA SER A 100 -22.15 -0.45 -3.84
C SER A 100 -22.90 -1.72 -4.27
N ASN A 101 -22.32 -2.51 -5.17
CA ASN A 101 -22.92 -3.77 -5.66
C ASN A 101 -22.60 -4.99 -4.78
N THR A 102 -21.70 -4.83 -3.80
CA THR A 102 -21.24 -5.95 -2.94
C THR A 102 -21.25 -5.63 -1.46
N GLY A 103 -21.72 -4.43 -1.08
CA GLY A 103 -21.68 -3.93 0.29
C GLY A 103 -22.51 -4.80 1.25
N HIS A 104 -23.62 -5.38 0.79
CA HIS A 104 -24.41 -6.22 1.65
C HIS A 104 -23.69 -7.54 1.92
N PHE A 105 -23.14 -8.18 0.88
CA PHE A 105 -22.33 -9.41 1.03
C PHE A 105 -21.15 -9.19 1.97
N THR A 106 -20.37 -8.12 1.76
CA THR A 106 -19.15 -7.89 2.54
C THR A 106 -19.46 -7.67 4.01
N GLN A 107 -20.60 -7.03 4.34
CA GLN A 107 -21.07 -6.88 5.71
C GLN A 107 -21.51 -8.21 6.33
N VAL A 108 -22.22 -9.07 5.57
CA VAL A 108 -22.67 -10.40 6.06
C VAL A 108 -21.48 -11.23 6.55
N VAL A 109 -20.38 -11.25 5.80
CA VAL A 109 -19.21 -12.08 6.11
C VAL A 109 -18.12 -11.38 6.92
N TRP A 110 -18.28 -10.08 7.24
CA TRP A 110 -17.24 -9.25 7.86
C TRP A 110 -16.70 -9.83 9.16
N LYS A 111 -15.43 -10.29 9.16
CA LYS A 111 -14.83 -11.04 10.26
C LYS A 111 -14.95 -10.36 11.63
N ASP A 112 -14.70 -9.06 11.71
CA ASP A 112 -14.62 -8.33 12.98
C ASP A 112 -16.01 -7.96 13.57
N SER A 113 -17.12 -8.14 12.83
CA SER A 113 -18.47 -7.93 13.37
C SER A 113 -18.87 -9.06 14.33
N LYS A 114 -19.39 -8.70 15.52
CA LYS A 114 -19.62 -9.64 16.64
C LYS A 114 -21.08 -9.76 17.04
N GLU A 115 -21.83 -8.67 16.92
CA GLU A 115 -23.25 -8.61 17.25
C GLU A 115 -24.08 -8.25 16.02
N LEU A 116 -25.27 -8.83 15.96
CA LEU A 116 -26.27 -8.61 14.92
C LEU A 116 -27.60 -8.20 15.55
N GLY A 117 -28.25 -7.18 15.01
CA GLY A 117 -29.65 -6.88 15.25
C GLY A 117 -30.44 -6.92 13.95
N VAL A 118 -31.73 -7.26 14.03
CA VAL A 118 -32.60 -7.26 12.85
C VAL A 118 -33.99 -6.76 13.17
N GLY A 119 -34.57 -6.03 12.24
CA GLY A 119 -35.96 -5.56 12.26
C GLY A 119 -36.66 -5.77 10.93
N MET A 120 -37.97 -5.99 10.97
CA MET A 120 -38.80 -6.16 9.77
C MET A 120 -40.16 -5.46 9.92
N ALA A 121 -40.53 -4.66 8.91
CA ALA A 121 -41.83 -4.00 8.83
C ALA A 121 -42.49 -4.32 7.48
N THR A 122 -43.81 -4.53 7.50
CA THR A 122 -44.60 -4.80 6.29
C THR A 122 -46.03 -4.29 6.44
N ASP A 123 -46.62 -3.84 5.34
CA ASP A 123 -48.06 -3.55 5.20
C ASP A 123 -48.83 -4.68 4.47
N GLY A 124 -48.16 -5.82 4.23
CA GLY A 124 -48.65 -6.95 3.45
C GLY A 124 -48.17 -6.96 1.99
N HIS A 125 -47.95 -5.78 1.39
CA HIS A 125 -47.53 -5.63 -0.02
C HIS A 125 -46.09 -5.14 -0.17
N LYS A 126 -45.62 -4.37 0.81
CA LYS A 126 -44.25 -3.86 0.94
C LYS A 126 -43.63 -4.51 2.15
N VAL A 127 -42.36 -4.89 2.06
CA VAL A 127 -41.57 -5.32 3.20
C VAL A 127 -40.24 -4.58 3.21
N PHE A 128 -39.81 -4.16 4.40
CA PHE A 128 -38.48 -3.63 4.67
C PHE A 128 -37.83 -4.45 5.78
N VAL A 129 -36.61 -4.91 5.54
CA VAL A 129 -35.76 -5.60 6.52
C VAL A 129 -34.51 -4.76 6.72
N VAL A 130 -34.15 -4.54 7.98
CA VAL A 130 -32.95 -3.81 8.38
C VAL A 130 -32.10 -4.74 9.22
N GLY A 131 -30.85 -4.97 8.81
CA GLY A 131 -29.84 -5.69 9.58
C GLY A 131 -28.79 -4.71 10.09
N GLN A 132 -28.47 -4.76 11.38
CA GLN A 132 -27.54 -3.86 12.06
C GLN A 132 -26.38 -4.63 12.70
N TYR A 133 -25.14 -4.17 12.53
CA TYR A 133 -23.93 -4.93 12.87
C TYR A 133 -23.01 -4.13 13.80
N ARG A 134 -22.53 -4.76 14.88
CA ARG A 134 -21.58 -4.12 15.81
C ARG A 134 -20.37 -5.03 16.09
N PRO A 135 -19.13 -4.54 15.92
CA PRO A 135 -18.75 -3.31 15.22
C PRO A 135 -19.21 -3.29 13.75
N ALA A 136 -19.36 -2.08 13.19
CA ALA A 136 -19.68 -1.90 11.77
C ALA A 136 -18.67 -2.60 10.86
N GLY A 137 -19.17 -3.23 9.79
CA GLY A 137 -18.34 -3.71 8.70
C GLY A 137 -18.26 -2.67 7.57
N ASN A 138 -17.70 -3.10 6.43
CA ASN A 138 -17.49 -2.24 5.26
C ASN A 138 -16.62 -0.99 5.54
N MET A 139 -15.77 -1.06 6.58
CA MET A 139 -14.84 0.00 6.89
C MET A 139 -13.87 0.16 5.72
N ASN A 140 -14.01 1.28 5.02
CA ASN A 140 -13.25 1.57 3.82
C ASN A 140 -11.83 2.05 4.16
N MET A 141 -11.04 1.15 4.72
CA MET A 141 -9.64 1.38 5.08
C MET A 141 -8.76 0.36 4.34
N ALA A 142 -7.54 0.75 3.99
CA ALA A 142 -6.63 -0.12 3.25
C ALA A 142 -6.35 -1.43 4.03
N GLY A 143 -6.50 -2.58 3.38
CA GLY A 143 -6.27 -3.90 3.98
C GLY A 143 -7.44 -4.45 4.82
N TYR A 144 -8.47 -3.65 5.11
CA TYR A 144 -9.59 -4.10 5.95
C TYR A 144 -10.48 -5.12 5.25
N PHE A 145 -10.70 -4.96 3.94
CA PHE A 145 -11.49 -5.92 3.17
C PHE A 145 -10.75 -7.26 3.03
N GLU A 146 -9.43 -7.24 2.80
CA GLU A 146 -8.58 -8.44 2.75
C GLU A 146 -8.57 -9.19 4.09
N LYS A 147 -8.56 -8.46 5.21
CA LYS A 147 -8.60 -9.03 6.56
C LYS A 147 -9.97 -9.60 6.93
N ASN A 148 -11.06 -8.96 6.47
CA ASN A 148 -12.40 -9.22 6.96
C ASN A 148 -13.32 -9.99 6.00
N VAL A 149 -13.05 -9.97 4.69
CA VAL A 149 -13.82 -10.65 3.65
C VAL A 149 -12.97 -11.77 3.07
N LEU A 150 -12.96 -12.90 3.77
CA LEU A 150 -12.12 -14.05 3.43
C LEU A 150 -12.77 -14.87 2.29
N PRO A 151 -11.99 -15.56 1.44
CA PRO A 151 -12.55 -16.50 0.46
C PRO A 151 -13.26 -17.68 1.14
N LYS A 152 -14.10 -18.40 0.39
CA LYS A 152 -14.71 -19.64 0.90
C LYS A 152 -13.63 -20.64 1.29
N ALA A 153 -13.78 -21.27 2.44
CA ALA A 153 -12.93 -22.37 2.85
C ALA A 153 -12.96 -23.45 1.76
N LEU A 154 -11.78 -23.83 1.24
CA LEU A 154 -11.65 -25.01 0.41
C LEU A 154 -12.15 -26.20 1.23
N ALA A 155 -12.96 -27.06 0.62
CA ALA A 155 -13.39 -28.30 1.25
C ALA A 155 -12.17 -29.22 1.38
N THR A 156 -11.36 -29.01 2.40
CA THR A 156 -10.37 -29.99 2.83
C THR A 156 -11.16 -31.21 3.30
N LEU A 157 -11.06 -32.31 2.54
CA LEU A 157 -11.45 -33.64 3.00
C LEU A 157 -10.89 -33.82 4.42
N ARG A 158 -11.80 -33.80 5.41
CA ARG A 158 -11.41 -34.00 6.81
C ARG A 158 -11.05 -35.47 6.98
N PHE A 159 -9.76 -35.77 6.93
CA PHE A 159 -9.29 -36.93 7.68
C PHE A 159 -9.38 -36.57 9.15
N SER A 160 -10.30 -37.26 9.83
CA SER A 160 -10.37 -37.31 11.28
C SER A 160 -9.06 -37.88 11.81
N THR A 161 -8.34 -37.11 12.61
CA THR A 161 -7.37 -37.67 13.56
C THR A 161 -7.68 -37.09 14.93
N SER A 162 -8.15 -37.99 15.79
CA SER A 162 -8.41 -37.80 17.21
C SER A 162 -7.16 -37.32 17.97
N PRO A 163 -7.26 -36.53 19.05
CA PRO A 163 -6.14 -36.16 19.89
C PRO A 163 -5.83 -37.28 20.89
N ALA A 164 -5.09 -38.28 20.45
CA ALA A 164 -4.43 -39.24 21.33
C ALA A 164 -3.07 -39.54 20.70
N ASP A 165 -2.02 -38.94 21.27
CA ASP A 165 -0.60 -39.35 21.23
C ASP A 165 0.31 -38.12 21.28
N LEU A 166 0.44 -37.54 22.47
CA LEU A 166 1.64 -36.81 22.88
C LEU A 166 2.07 -37.37 24.25
N PRO A 167 3.27 -37.95 24.41
CA PRO A 167 3.76 -38.35 25.71
C PRO A 167 4.25 -37.13 26.50
N ALA A 168 4.04 -37.21 27.83
CA ALA A 168 4.31 -36.20 28.84
C ALA A 168 5.81 -35.87 29.05
N PRO A 169 6.16 -34.72 29.66
CA PRO A 169 7.56 -34.37 29.94
C PRO A 169 8.05 -35.07 31.20
N VAL A 170 9.25 -35.65 31.14
CA VAL A 170 9.93 -36.27 32.29
C VAL A 170 10.93 -35.29 32.90
N SER A 171 10.93 -35.22 34.23
CA SER A 171 11.70 -34.28 35.06
C SER A 171 12.94 -34.93 35.70
N LEU A 172 14.06 -34.20 35.63
CA LEU A 172 15.22 -34.01 36.54
C LEU A 172 15.99 -35.20 37.19
N CYS A 173 17.32 -35.20 36.95
CA CYS A 173 18.48 -35.09 37.89
C CYS A 173 19.76 -35.63 37.21
N SER A 174 21.03 -35.24 37.45
CA SER A 174 21.69 -34.29 38.35
C SER A 174 23.20 -34.16 37.96
N ARG A 175 23.81 -32.99 38.26
CA ARG A 175 25.27 -32.67 38.43
C ARG A 175 26.24 -32.95 37.25
N SER A 176 27.29 -32.17 36.97
CA SER A 176 28.14 -31.32 37.80
C SER A 176 28.77 -30.18 36.99
N SER A 177 28.96 -29.05 37.68
CA SER A 177 29.59 -27.80 37.29
C SER A 177 31.04 -27.91 36.81
N ARG A 178 31.40 -27.15 35.76
CA ARG A 178 32.62 -26.33 35.71
C ARG A 178 32.35 -25.01 34.97
N SER A 179 32.85 -23.95 35.60
CA SER A 179 32.63 -22.53 35.36
C SER A 179 33.43 -21.96 34.18
N VAL A 180 32.81 -21.03 33.43
CA VAL A 180 33.51 -20.04 32.60
C VAL A 180 32.94 -18.66 32.98
N PRO A 181 33.76 -17.60 33.16
CA PRO A 181 33.35 -16.41 33.89
C PRO A 181 32.48 -15.47 33.06
N ARG A 182 31.49 -14.89 33.74
CA ARG A 182 30.57 -13.87 33.23
C ARG A 182 31.21 -12.50 33.42
N SER A 183 31.70 -11.89 32.35
CA SER A 183 32.06 -10.46 32.39
C SER A 183 30.80 -9.62 32.53
N SER A 184 30.77 -8.81 33.57
CA SER A 184 29.69 -7.89 33.94
C SER A 184 29.47 -6.80 32.88
N LEU A 185 28.41 -6.94 32.08
CA LEU A 185 27.72 -5.77 31.54
C LEU A 185 26.74 -5.30 32.62
N SER A 186 27.05 -4.14 33.17
CA SER A 186 26.25 -3.40 34.17
C SER A 186 24.76 -3.44 33.83
N VAL A 187 23.91 -3.70 34.83
CA VAL A 187 22.44 -3.62 34.72
C VAL A 187 21.99 -2.27 34.15
N LYS A 188 22.79 -1.20 34.29
CA LYS A 188 22.53 0.11 33.66
C LYS A 188 22.62 0.08 32.13
N ALA A 189 23.42 -0.80 31.52
CA ALA A 189 23.50 -0.93 30.06
C ALA A 189 22.25 -1.62 29.50
N TYR A 190 21.67 -2.59 30.22
CA TYR A 190 20.38 -3.18 29.84
C TYR A 190 19.22 -2.20 30.09
N GLN A 191 19.28 -1.38 31.14
CA GLN A 191 18.29 -0.32 31.36
C GLN A 191 18.40 0.79 30.30
N LEU A 192 19.61 1.14 29.84
CA LEU A 192 19.84 2.11 28.77
C LEU A 192 19.45 1.56 27.39
N ILE A 193 19.66 0.26 27.13
CA ILE A 193 19.21 -0.42 25.90
C ILE A 193 17.68 -0.54 25.87
N MET A 194 17.02 -0.78 27.00
CA MET A 194 15.55 -0.74 27.08
C MET A 194 14.98 0.68 26.99
N TYR A 195 15.74 1.70 27.40
CA TYR A 195 15.37 3.11 27.24
C TYR A 195 15.57 3.63 25.79
N LEU A 196 16.52 3.07 25.04
CA LEU A 196 16.78 3.41 23.63
C LEU A 196 15.79 2.77 22.63
N PHE A 197 14.92 1.85 23.09
CA PHE A 197 13.82 1.27 22.29
C PHE A 197 12.42 1.63 22.81
N SER A 198 12.31 2.68 23.64
CA SER A 198 11.03 3.26 24.05
C SER A 198 11.00 4.73 23.68
N THR A 199 10.83 5.03 22.40
CA THR A 199 10.26 6.32 21.99
C THR A 199 8.85 6.04 21.52
N ASP A 200 7.87 6.36 22.36
CA ASP A 200 6.51 6.61 21.90
C ASP A 200 6.62 7.65 20.78
N ALA A 201 6.52 7.22 19.52
CA ALA A 201 6.61 8.14 18.40
C ALA A 201 5.43 9.12 18.55
N SER A 202 5.71 10.42 18.59
CA SER A 202 4.64 11.40 18.73
C SER A 202 3.63 11.23 17.58
N PHE A 203 2.35 11.49 17.84
CA PHE A 203 1.29 11.43 16.83
C PHE A 203 1.68 12.11 15.50
N GLN A 204 2.40 13.23 15.58
CA GLN A 204 2.89 13.98 14.42
C GLN A 204 3.92 13.19 13.60
N GLN A 205 4.83 12.48 14.26
CA GLN A 205 5.85 11.66 13.61
C GLN A 205 5.20 10.47 12.88
N GLU A 206 4.28 9.77 13.53
CA GLU A 206 3.58 8.64 12.92
C GLU A 206 2.69 9.07 11.74
N PHE A 207 2.05 10.24 11.85
CA PHE A 207 1.25 10.84 10.78
C PHE A 207 2.13 11.19 9.57
N LEU A 208 3.31 11.79 9.79
CA LEU A 208 4.29 12.10 8.74
C LEU A 208 4.84 10.84 8.08
N GLU A 209 5.24 9.85 8.88
CA GLU A 209 5.79 8.58 8.39
C GLU A 209 4.76 7.81 7.55
N THR A 210 3.49 7.82 7.97
CA THR A 210 2.41 7.18 7.22
C THR A 210 2.18 7.87 5.88
N HIS A 211 2.16 9.22 5.84
CA HIS A 211 2.12 9.97 4.58
C HIS A 211 3.29 9.58 3.68
N ASN A 212 4.50 9.61 4.22
CA ASN A 212 5.71 9.33 3.47
C ASN A 212 5.79 7.88 2.97
N ALA A 213 5.22 6.92 3.71
CA ALA A 213 5.08 5.54 3.28
C ALA A 213 4.11 5.40 2.09
N TYR A 214 2.98 6.11 2.10
CA TYR A 214 2.05 6.12 0.97
C TYR A 214 2.59 6.89 -0.23
N ARG A 215 3.23 8.04 0.00
CA ARG A 215 3.93 8.82 -1.02
C ARG A 215 5.02 8.00 -1.69
N LEU A 216 5.75 7.19 -0.93
CA LEU A 216 6.74 6.25 -1.48
C LEU A 216 6.09 5.22 -2.43
N LYS A 217 4.92 4.67 -2.07
CA LYS A 217 4.17 3.75 -2.96
C LYS A 217 3.75 4.42 -4.27
N HIS A 218 3.67 5.75 -4.30
CA HIS A 218 3.32 6.55 -5.48
C HIS A 218 4.53 7.22 -6.13
N ASN A 219 5.74 6.88 -5.70
CA ASN A 219 6.98 7.51 -6.17
C ASN A 219 6.96 9.04 -6.05
N THR A 220 6.28 9.56 -5.03
CA THR A 220 6.23 10.99 -4.72
C THR A 220 7.19 11.34 -3.57
N PRO A 221 7.89 12.50 -3.62
CA PRO A 221 8.89 12.86 -2.61
C PRO A 221 8.33 12.86 -1.20
N LYS A 222 9.16 12.53 -0.20
CA LYS A 222 8.77 12.66 1.21
C LYS A 222 8.51 14.13 1.55
N MET A 223 7.49 14.37 2.37
CA MET A 223 7.27 15.65 3.03
C MET A 223 8.07 15.73 4.34
N THR A 224 8.30 16.95 4.82
CA THR A 224 8.84 17.24 6.16
C THR A 224 7.76 17.85 7.04
N LEU A 225 7.83 17.62 8.35
CA LEU A 225 6.91 18.26 9.29
C LEU A 225 7.23 19.76 9.40
N SER A 226 6.20 20.61 9.35
CA SER A 226 6.29 22.05 9.63
C SER A 226 5.59 22.36 10.94
N SER A 227 6.32 22.99 11.86
CA SER A 227 5.78 23.40 13.17
C SER A 227 4.72 24.50 13.02
N GLU A 228 4.87 25.39 12.05
CA GLU A 228 3.90 26.44 11.71
C GLU A 228 2.57 25.84 11.23
N LEU A 229 2.63 24.95 10.22
CA LEU A 229 1.44 24.25 9.73
C LEU A 229 0.79 23.40 10.82
N SER A 230 1.59 22.77 11.69
CA SER A 230 1.05 21.96 12.79
C SER A 230 0.34 22.81 13.84
N ALA A 231 0.85 24.00 14.15
CA ALA A 231 0.17 24.94 15.05
C ALA A 231 -1.16 25.43 14.46
N SER A 232 -1.17 25.76 13.15
CA SER A 232 -2.38 26.14 12.42
C SER A 232 -3.42 25.01 12.41
N ALA A 233 -3.01 23.80 12.02
CA ALA A 233 -3.87 22.62 11.99
C ALA A 233 -4.41 22.26 13.39
N GLN A 234 -3.60 22.42 14.45
CA GLN A 234 -4.04 22.18 15.83
C GLN A 234 -5.09 23.19 16.29
N LYS A 235 -4.91 24.47 15.95
CA LYS A 235 -5.93 25.50 16.22
C LYS A 235 -7.25 25.14 15.55
N TRP A 236 -7.21 24.66 14.31
CA TRP A 236 -8.42 24.26 13.60
C TRP A 236 -9.05 22.99 14.18
N ALA A 237 -8.25 21.96 14.51
CA ALA A 237 -8.76 20.75 15.15
C ALA A 237 -9.51 21.06 16.46
N ASN A 238 -8.97 21.97 17.29
CA ASN A 238 -9.63 22.44 18.51
C ASN A 238 -10.96 23.14 18.21
N HIS A 239 -11.01 23.97 17.16
CA HIS A 239 -12.24 24.63 16.74
C HIS A 239 -13.31 23.62 16.28
N LEU A 240 -12.94 22.64 15.46
CA LEU A 240 -13.84 21.58 15.00
C LEU A 240 -14.40 20.76 16.16
N LEU A 241 -13.58 20.46 17.17
CA LEU A 241 -14.04 19.81 18.39
C LEU A 241 -15.08 20.67 19.13
N ALA A 242 -14.83 21.98 19.26
CA ALA A 242 -15.70 22.90 19.97
C ALA A 242 -17.07 23.08 19.28
N ILE A 243 -17.12 23.15 17.95
CA ILE A 243 -18.38 23.30 17.21
C ILE A 243 -19.05 21.95 16.88
N GLY A 244 -18.30 20.86 16.95
CA GLY A 244 -18.78 19.51 16.70
C GLY A 244 -19.13 19.20 15.23
N ALA A 245 -18.68 20.01 14.27
CA ALA A 245 -18.96 19.87 12.84
C ALA A 245 -17.68 19.75 12.01
N LEU A 246 -17.75 19.06 10.87
CA LEU A 246 -16.66 19.02 9.88
C LEU A 246 -16.77 20.23 8.96
N GLN A 247 -15.70 21.02 8.89
CA GLN A 247 -15.55 22.13 7.95
C GLN A 247 -14.07 22.39 7.68
N HIS A 248 -13.79 22.97 6.51
CA HIS A 248 -12.46 23.44 6.16
C HIS A 248 -12.15 24.81 6.77
N SER A 249 -10.88 25.07 7.07
CA SER A 249 -10.43 26.39 7.53
C SER A 249 -10.26 27.38 6.37
N ASP A 250 -10.10 28.66 6.70
CA ASP A 250 -9.76 29.72 5.72
C ASP A 250 -8.27 29.72 5.32
N THR A 251 -7.56 28.60 5.52
CA THR A 251 -6.14 28.48 5.18
C THR A 251 -5.90 28.56 3.68
N GLN A 252 -4.74 29.09 3.28
CA GLN A 252 -4.26 29.08 1.89
C GLN A 252 -3.43 27.82 1.55
N ASP A 253 -3.10 27.03 2.57
CA ASP A 253 -2.45 25.73 2.41
C ASP A 253 -3.48 24.66 2.02
N GLY A 254 -3.03 23.52 1.50
CA GLY A 254 -3.92 22.37 1.28
C GLY A 254 -4.42 21.85 2.62
N GLU A 255 -5.62 21.26 2.68
CA GLU A 255 -6.18 20.75 3.93
C GLU A 255 -6.97 19.46 3.75
N ASN A 256 -6.70 18.47 4.60
CA ASN A 256 -7.56 17.31 4.81
C ASN A 256 -8.09 17.34 6.23
N VAL A 257 -9.37 17.02 6.40
CA VAL A 257 -10.02 16.91 7.70
C VAL A 257 -10.54 15.49 7.90
N TYR A 258 -10.39 14.96 9.10
CA TYR A 258 -10.89 13.65 9.51
C TYR A 258 -11.62 13.81 10.84
N ASN A 259 -12.73 13.10 11.02
CA ASN A 259 -13.33 12.91 12.32
C ASN A 259 -13.61 11.44 12.59
N MET A 260 -13.62 11.11 13.88
CA MET A 260 -14.13 9.84 14.36
C MET A 260 -14.85 10.07 15.69
N TRP A 261 -15.82 9.22 15.94
CA TRP A 261 -16.53 9.16 17.21
C TRP A 261 -16.54 7.72 17.72
N SER A 262 -16.52 7.52 19.04
CA SER A 262 -16.63 6.22 19.69
C SER A 262 -17.20 6.36 21.10
N SER A 263 -17.96 5.34 21.51
CA SER A 263 -18.44 5.21 22.89
C SER A 263 -17.34 4.81 23.88
N ALA A 264 -16.27 4.18 23.41
CA ALA A 264 -15.07 3.90 24.19
C ALA A 264 -14.02 4.99 23.99
N THR A 265 -13.16 5.22 24.99
CA THR A 265 -12.08 6.21 24.91
C THR A 265 -11.22 5.98 23.68
N LEU A 266 -11.14 6.99 22.82
CA LEU A 266 -10.34 6.95 21.61
C LEU A 266 -8.86 7.18 21.92
N LYS A 267 -8.03 6.24 21.47
CA LYS A 267 -6.58 6.46 21.30
C LYS A 267 -6.27 6.37 19.83
N LEU A 268 -6.33 7.51 19.14
CA LEU A 268 -6.02 7.57 17.72
C LEU A 268 -4.50 7.68 17.53
N THR A 269 -4.02 6.92 16.56
CA THR A 269 -2.66 6.96 16.01
C THR A 269 -2.61 7.94 14.84
N GLY A 270 -1.43 8.49 14.57
CA GLY A 270 -1.23 9.35 13.38
C GLY A 270 -1.51 8.60 12.09
N LYS A 271 -1.44 7.27 12.10
CA LYS A 271 -1.66 6.40 10.95
C LYS A 271 -3.12 6.32 10.49
N GLU A 272 -4.06 6.26 11.42
CA GLU A 272 -5.47 5.94 11.11
C GLU A 272 -6.15 6.99 10.22
N ALA A 273 -5.93 8.29 10.48
CA ALA A 273 -6.46 9.37 9.66
C ALA A 273 -5.90 9.32 8.22
N VAL A 274 -4.60 9.04 8.09
CA VAL A 274 -3.90 8.99 6.79
C VAL A 274 -4.31 7.77 5.98
N ASP A 275 -4.47 6.60 6.62
CA ASP A 275 -5.01 5.40 5.98
C ASP A 275 -6.41 5.64 5.43
N SER A 276 -7.26 6.36 6.18
CA SER A 276 -8.62 6.72 5.75
C SER A 276 -8.58 7.59 4.50
N TRP A 277 -7.80 8.67 4.50
CA TRP A 277 -7.64 9.54 3.34
C TRP A 277 -7.05 8.83 2.13
N TYR A 278 -6.02 8.00 2.33
CA TYR A 278 -5.39 7.27 1.24
C TYR A 278 -6.30 6.20 0.61
N SER A 279 -7.25 5.66 1.37
CA SER A 279 -8.16 4.60 0.90
C SER A 279 -8.97 4.98 -0.34
N GLU A 280 -9.21 6.28 -0.56
CA GLU A 280 -9.94 6.80 -1.71
C GLU A 280 -9.21 6.55 -3.05
N ILE A 281 -7.94 6.13 -3.03
CA ILE A 281 -7.20 5.70 -4.22
C ILE A 281 -7.99 4.72 -5.09
N LYS A 282 -8.78 3.85 -4.46
CA LYS A 282 -9.57 2.83 -5.14
C LYS A 282 -10.69 3.44 -6.00
N ASP A 283 -11.15 4.64 -5.64
CA ASP A 283 -12.24 5.39 -6.29
C ASP A 283 -11.67 6.42 -7.30
N TYR A 284 -10.35 6.66 -7.29
CA TYR A 284 -9.70 7.59 -8.20
C TYR A 284 -9.72 7.10 -9.65
N ASN A 285 -10.28 7.94 -10.53
CA ASN A 285 -10.38 7.64 -11.96
C ASN A 285 -9.07 8.00 -12.68
N TRP A 286 -8.17 7.02 -12.77
CA TRP A 286 -6.89 7.16 -13.49
C TRP A 286 -7.02 7.45 -14.99
N SER A 287 -8.16 7.12 -15.61
CA SER A 287 -8.41 7.41 -17.02
C SER A 287 -8.93 8.82 -17.26
N ARG A 288 -9.39 9.49 -16.18
CA ARG A 288 -9.90 10.86 -16.22
C ARG A 288 -9.45 11.63 -14.98
N PRO A 289 -8.14 11.92 -14.87
CA PRO A 289 -7.54 12.54 -13.69
C PRO A 289 -8.15 13.91 -13.42
N GLY A 290 -8.43 14.20 -12.16
CA GLY A 290 -9.06 15.47 -11.77
C GLY A 290 -9.53 15.46 -10.32
N PHE A 291 -10.07 16.60 -9.90
CA PHE A 291 -10.66 16.73 -8.57
C PHE A 291 -12.01 16.01 -8.50
N SER A 292 -12.25 15.30 -7.41
CA SER A 292 -13.56 14.80 -7.00
C SER A 292 -13.65 14.91 -5.49
N SER A 293 -14.83 15.26 -4.96
CA SER A 293 -15.10 15.31 -3.52
C SER A 293 -14.85 13.96 -2.83
N ASN A 294 -14.91 12.85 -3.57
CA ASN A 294 -14.74 11.50 -3.02
C ASN A 294 -13.28 11.01 -3.04
N THR A 295 -12.37 11.75 -3.69
CA THR A 295 -10.96 11.35 -3.84
C THR A 295 -9.98 12.45 -3.47
N GLY A 296 -10.49 13.60 -3.01
CA GLY A 296 -9.71 14.80 -2.72
C GLY A 296 -8.70 14.58 -1.59
N HIS A 297 -9.02 13.75 -0.60
CA HIS A 297 -8.09 13.49 0.49
C HIS A 297 -6.92 12.62 0.01
N PHE A 298 -7.21 11.57 -0.76
CA PHE A 298 -6.17 10.73 -1.37
C PHE A 298 -5.25 11.55 -2.27
N THR A 299 -5.81 12.35 -3.19
CA THR A 299 -5.00 13.11 -4.14
C THR A 299 -4.09 14.09 -3.42
N GLN A 300 -4.53 14.68 -2.30
CA GLN A 300 -3.69 15.52 -1.45
C GLN A 300 -2.59 14.73 -0.72
N VAL A 301 -2.88 13.55 -0.16
CA VAL A 301 -1.89 12.70 0.53
C VAL A 301 -0.71 12.38 -0.40
N VAL A 302 -0.99 12.01 -1.65
CA VAL A 302 0.03 11.64 -2.64
C VAL A 302 0.47 12.80 -3.54
N TRP A 303 0.03 14.04 -3.28
CA TRP A 303 0.30 15.16 -4.18
C TRP A 303 1.81 15.43 -4.28
N LYS A 304 2.41 15.13 -5.44
CA LYS A 304 3.87 15.16 -5.65
C LYS A 304 4.52 16.48 -5.25
N ASP A 305 3.91 17.60 -5.59
CA ASP A 305 4.48 18.93 -5.39
C ASP A 305 4.33 19.46 -3.94
N SER A 306 3.54 18.81 -3.07
CA SER A 306 3.47 19.17 -1.63
C SER A 306 4.75 18.71 -0.91
N LYS A 307 5.35 19.61 -0.11
CA LYS A 307 6.69 19.45 0.49
C LYS A 307 6.67 19.47 2.01
N GLU A 308 5.79 20.26 2.60
CA GLU A 308 5.65 20.39 4.05
C GLU A 308 4.27 19.91 4.48
N LEU A 309 4.23 19.27 5.64
CA LEU A 309 3.03 18.74 6.27
C LEU A 309 2.93 19.30 7.69
N GLY A 310 1.76 19.79 8.08
CA GLY A 310 1.43 20.03 9.47
C GLY A 310 0.24 19.19 9.90
N VAL A 311 0.17 18.84 11.18
CA VAL A 311 -0.98 18.11 11.72
C VAL A 311 -1.38 18.59 13.09
N GLY A 312 -2.69 18.66 13.31
CA GLY A 312 -3.34 18.90 14.58
C GLY A 312 -4.37 17.84 14.91
N MET A 313 -4.52 17.51 16.19
CA MET A 313 -5.53 16.58 16.69
C MET A 313 -6.18 17.11 17.96
N ALA A 314 -7.51 17.11 18.01
CA ALA A 314 -8.27 17.47 19.19
C ALA A 314 -9.25 16.36 19.53
N THR A 315 -9.39 16.03 20.81
CA THR A 315 -10.34 15.03 21.29
C THR A 315 -10.90 15.37 22.66
N ASP A 316 -12.16 15.01 22.90
CA ASP A 316 -12.80 15.01 24.23
C ASP A 316 -12.80 13.60 24.88
N GLY A 317 -12.05 12.65 24.28
CA GLY A 317 -12.02 11.24 24.65
C GLY A 317 -13.02 10.37 23.88
N HIS A 318 -14.10 10.92 23.33
CA HIS A 318 -15.14 10.19 22.60
C HIS A 318 -15.23 10.62 21.13
N LYS A 319 -14.92 11.88 20.85
CA LYS A 319 -14.86 12.46 19.52
C LYS A 319 -13.43 12.93 19.27
N VAL A 320 -12.93 12.70 18.07
CA VAL A 320 -11.62 13.16 17.64
C VAL A 320 -11.73 13.84 16.28
N PHE A 321 -11.03 14.94 16.14
CA PHE A 321 -10.81 15.63 14.88
C PHE A 321 -9.32 15.67 14.59
N VAL A 322 -8.95 15.32 13.36
CA VAL A 322 -7.58 15.42 12.85
C VAL A 322 -7.59 16.31 11.63
N VAL A 323 -6.69 17.28 11.61
CA VAL A 323 -6.50 18.23 10.50
C VAL A 323 -5.08 18.08 9.99
N GLY A 324 -4.91 17.80 8.71
CA GLY A 324 -3.61 17.80 8.02
C GLY A 324 -3.53 18.97 7.05
N GLN A 325 -2.50 19.79 7.13
CA GLN A 325 -2.27 20.92 6.22
C GLN A 325 -0.99 20.72 5.39
N TYR A 326 -1.03 21.11 4.12
CA TYR A 326 -0.01 20.76 3.11
C TYR A 326 0.49 21.99 2.37
N ARG A 327 1.81 22.16 2.30
CA ARG A 327 2.42 23.30 1.60
C ARG A 327 3.47 22.83 0.59
N PRO A 328 3.41 23.27 -0.68
CA PRO A 328 2.28 23.94 -1.34
C PRO A 328 0.99 23.10 -1.34
N ALA A 329 -0.15 23.78 -1.48
CA ALA A 329 -1.47 23.16 -1.56
C ALA A 329 -1.57 22.19 -2.77
N GLY A 330 -2.19 21.04 -2.53
CA GLY A 330 -2.57 20.10 -3.58
C GLY A 330 -3.95 20.40 -4.15
N ASN A 331 -4.50 19.47 -4.93
CA ASN A 331 -5.85 19.55 -5.50
C ASN A 331 -6.12 20.80 -6.35
N MET A 332 -5.07 21.40 -6.91
CA MET A 332 -5.19 22.57 -7.78
C MET A 332 -5.93 22.17 -9.06
N ASN A 333 -7.12 22.75 -9.26
CA ASN A 333 -7.99 22.47 -10.41
C ASN A 333 -7.52 23.20 -11.68
N MET A 334 -6.29 22.90 -12.10
CA MET A 334 -5.66 23.36 -13.33
C MET A 334 -5.42 22.18 -14.25
N ALA A 335 -5.56 22.39 -15.57
CA ALA A 335 -5.37 21.34 -16.56
C ALA A 335 -3.97 20.70 -16.43
N GLY A 336 -3.91 19.37 -16.37
CA GLY A 336 -2.66 18.60 -16.28
C GLY A 336 -2.04 18.49 -14.87
N TYR A 337 -2.57 19.18 -13.86
CA TYR A 337 -1.96 19.17 -12.52
C TYR A 337 -2.16 17.85 -11.78
N PHE A 338 -3.33 17.21 -11.95
CA PHE A 338 -3.61 15.92 -11.32
C PHE A 338 -2.75 14.80 -11.90
N GLU A 339 -2.55 14.77 -13.21
CA GLU A 339 -1.67 13.84 -13.94
C GLU A 339 -0.22 13.96 -13.48
N LYS A 340 0.25 15.19 -13.24
CA LYS A 340 1.60 15.48 -12.78
C LYS A 340 1.83 15.06 -11.33
N ASN A 341 0.80 15.19 -10.48
CA ASN A 341 0.94 15.11 -9.03
C ASN A 341 0.39 13.84 -8.39
N VAL A 342 -0.57 13.17 -9.01
CA VAL A 342 -1.20 11.95 -8.50
C VAL A 342 -0.74 10.78 -9.36
N LEU A 343 0.40 10.19 -8.98
CA LEU A 343 1.04 9.10 -9.73
C LEU A 343 0.45 7.74 -9.33
N PRO A 344 0.46 6.70 -10.18
CA PRO A 344 -0.02 5.36 -9.81
C PRO A 344 0.92 4.61 -8.84
N LYS A 345 0.40 3.59 -8.14
CA LYS A 345 1.19 2.73 -7.23
C LYS A 345 2.28 1.97 -7.98
N VAL A 346 3.50 1.92 -7.42
CA VAL A 346 4.54 0.98 -7.84
C VAL A 346 4.19 -0.42 -7.33
N THR A 347 4.01 -1.40 -8.23
CA THR A 347 3.67 -2.80 -7.88
C THR A 347 4.92 -3.68 -7.96
N THR A 348 5.41 -4.15 -6.81
CA THR A 348 6.52 -5.12 -6.75
C THR A 348 6.20 -6.21 -5.71
N THR A 349 6.14 -7.48 -6.15
CA THR A 349 5.99 -8.67 -5.30
C THR A 349 7.31 -8.99 -4.58
N PHE A 350 7.25 -9.03 -3.25
CA PHE A 350 8.35 -9.40 -2.34
C PHE A 350 8.64 -10.91 -2.41
N GLU A 351 9.89 -11.30 -2.69
CA GLU A 351 10.45 -12.54 -2.14
C GLU A 351 11.64 -12.21 -1.22
N MET A 352 11.51 -12.71 0.01
CA MET A 352 12.47 -12.90 1.10
C MET A 352 13.87 -12.26 1.03
N PHE A 353 14.13 -11.30 1.93
CA PHE A 353 15.46 -11.11 2.52
C PHE A 353 15.51 -11.79 3.89
N LYS A 354 16.37 -12.82 4.04
CA LYS A 354 16.84 -13.28 5.36
C LYS A 354 17.89 -12.28 5.88
N PRO A 355 17.95 -12.04 7.21
CA PRO A 355 18.91 -11.09 7.78
C PRO A 355 20.32 -11.67 7.76
N PHE A 356 21.25 -10.99 7.09
CA PHE A 356 22.67 -11.37 7.07
C PHE A 356 23.42 -10.72 8.23
N GLU A 357 24.38 -11.48 8.76
CA GLU A 357 25.12 -11.27 10.00
C GLU A 357 25.89 -9.94 10.10
N ILE A 358 25.92 -9.41 11.32
CA ILE A 358 26.74 -8.27 11.74
C ILE A 358 28.21 -8.72 11.83
N ILE A 359 29.02 -8.36 10.85
CA ILE A 359 30.48 -8.37 11.00
C ILE A 359 30.89 -7.11 11.76
N LYS A 360 31.38 -7.30 12.99
CA LYS A 360 32.06 -6.27 13.79
C LYS A 360 33.40 -5.92 13.14
N SER A 361 33.57 -4.69 12.66
CA SER A 361 34.89 -4.06 12.66
C SER A 361 34.83 -2.53 12.72
N ARG A 362 35.31 -2.02 13.86
CA ARG A 362 36.05 -0.77 14.12
C ARG A 362 35.56 0.54 13.46
N VAL A 363 35.12 1.42 14.36
CA VAL A 363 34.88 2.85 14.14
C VAL A 363 36.15 3.54 13.62
N CYS A 364 36.03 4.34 12.57
CA CYS A 364 36.97 5.39 12.20
C CYS A 364 36.17 6.69 12.05
N PRO A 365 36.45 7.74 12.83
CA PRO A 365 35.76 9.02 12.70
C PRO A 365 36.59 9.94 11.80
N LEU A 366 36.21 10.14 10.53
CA LEU A 366 36.55 11.34 9.78
C LEU A 366 35.72 11.49 8.49
N LEU A 367 35.13 12.67 8.36
CA LEU A 367 34.64 13.36 7.15
C LEU A 367 34.77 12.62 5.81
N CYS A 368 33.64 12.13 5.28
CA CYS A 368 33.43 11.93 3.83
C CYS A 368 31.93 11.83 3.51
N VAL A 369 31.28 12.96 3.24
CA VAL A 369 29.87 13.02 2.80
C VAL A 369 29.75 12.71 1.30
N GLY A 370 30.86 12.70 0.55
CA GLY A 370 30.90 12.44 -0.90
C GLY A 370 30.98 10.96 -1.31
N SER A 371 31.44 10.06 -0.44
CA SER A 371 31.59 8.62 -0.79
C SER A 371 30.30 7.81 -0.59
N VAL A 372 29.37 8.30 0.23
CA VAL A 372 28.13 7.60 0.57
C VAL A 372 27.09 7.67 -0.57
N THR A 373 27.07 8.76 -1.35
CA THR A 373 26.11 8.99 -2.44
C THR A 373 26.47 8.26 -3.74
N TYR A 374 27.76 8.09 -4.03
CA TYR A 374 28.20 7.35 -5.20
C TYR A 374 28.02 5.83 -5.01
N ALA A 375 28.34 5.34 -3.81
CA ALA A 375 28.14 3.95 -3.44
C ALA A 375 26.64 3.55 -3.45
N SER A 376 25.72 4.48 -3.14
CA SER A 376 24.27 4.22 -3.28
C SER A 376 23.83 4.20 -4.75
N PHE A 377 24.31 5.11 -5.59
CA PHE A 377 23.98 5.14 -7.02
C PHE A 377 24.44 3.87 -7.76
N GLN A 378 25.69 3.45 -7.57
CA GLN A 378 26.23 2.24 -8.21
C GLN A 378 25.46 0.97 -7.80
N ARG A 379 25.06 0.91 -6.52
CA ARG A 379 24.26 -0.18 -5.98
C ARG A 379 22.87 -0.23 -6.61
N GLU A 380 22.13 0.88 -6.59
CA GLU A 380 20.80 0.97 -7.20
C GLU A 380 20.82 0.65 -8.69
N PHE A 381 21.84 1.11 -9.40
CA PHE A 381 22.03 0.86 -10.82
C PHE A 381 22.25 -0.64 -11.10
N LEU A 382 23.13 -1.32 -10.34
CA LEU A 382 23.36 -2.76 -10.46
C LEU A 382 22.14 -3.59 -10.06
N GLU A 383 21.50 -3.26 -8.95
CA GLU A 383 20.32 -3.97 -8.44
C GLU A 383 19.16 -3.88 -9.43
N THR A 384 18.94 -2.70 -10.03
CA THR A 384 17.90 -2.51 -11.04
C THR A 384 18.17 -3.31 -12.32
N HIS A 385 19.43 -3.34 -12.80
CA HIS A 385 19.81 -4.23 -13.90
C HIS A 385 19.51 -5.69 -13.58
N ASN A 386 19.97 -6.17 -12.42
CA ASN A 386 19.82 -7.56 -12.01
C ASN A 386 18.34 -7.94 -11.80
N ALA A 387 17.50 -7.01 -11.36
CA ALA A 387 16.06 -7.22 -11.27
C ALA A 387 15.42 -7.40 -12.66
N TYR A 388 15.82 -6.62 -13.66
CA TYR A 388 15.36 -6.81 -15.04
C TYR A 388 15.93 -8.08 -15.68
N ARG A 389 17.21 -8.38 -15.47
CA ARG A 389 17.84 -9.60 -15.96
C ARG A 389 17.15 -10.86 -15.42
N LEU A 390 16.77 -10.86 -14.14
CA LEU A 390 16.00 -11.93 -13.52
C LEU A 390 14.64 -12.14 -14.20
N LYS A 391 13.90 -11.07 -14.52
CA LYS A 391 12.62 -11.16 -15.26
C LYS A 391 12.78 -11.83 -16.62
N HIS A 392 13.97 -11.73 -17.21
CA HIS A 392 14.32 -12.30 -18.50
C HIS A 392 15.12 -13.61 -18.38
N ASN A 393 15.15 -14.25 -17.20
CA ASN A 393 15.90 -15.49 -16.97
C ASN A 393 17.38 -15.42 -17.39
N THR A 394 17.99 -14.24 -17.24
CA THR A 394 19.41 -14.02 -17.56
C THR A 394 20.25 -13.90 -16.27
N PRO A 395 21.49 -14.42 -16.24
CA PRO A 395 22.34 -14.40 -15.05
C PRO A 395 22.60 -12.98 -14.54
N LYS A 396 22.74 -12.81 -13.22
CA LYS A 396 23.11 -11.51 -12.63
C LYS A 396 24.50 -11.08 -13.09
N MET A 397 24.69 -9.76 -13.26
CA MET A 397 26.01 -9.14 -13.41
C MET A 397 26.61 -8.78 -12.06
N THR A 398 27.93 -8.61 -12.02
CA THR A 398 28.68 -8.02 -10.90
C THR A 398 29.21 -6.64 -11.26
N LEU A 399 29.41 -5.77 -10.25
CA LEU A 399 30.03 -4.48 -10.50
C LEU A 399 31.54 -4.64 -10.72
N SER A 400 32.07 -4.03 -11.78
CA SER A 400 33.51 -3.94 -12.02
C SER A 400 34.00 -2.52 -11.71
N SER A 401 35.00 -2.42 -10.83
CA SER A 401 35.63 -1.15 -10.48
C SER A 401 36.38 -0.54 -11.66
N GLU A 402 37.01 -1.38 -12.49
CA GLU A 402 37.68 -0.97 -13.73
C GLU A 402 36.68 -0.36 -14.73
N LEU A 403 35.58 -1.06 -15.01
CA LEU A 403 34.54 -0.55 -15.92
C LEU A 403 33.86 0.70 -15.35
N SER A 404 33.65 0.77 -14.03
CA SER A 404 33.07 1.95 -13.38
C SER A 404 33.98 3.17 -13.50
N ALA A 405 35.30 3.00 -13.32
CA ALA A 405 36.26 4.06 -13.53
C ALA A 405 36.28 4.56 -14.99
N SER A 406 36.24 3.62 -15.95
CA SER A 406 36.11 3.92 -17.38
C SER A 406 34.82 4.69 -17.70
N ALA A 407 33.68 4.19 -17.24
CA ALA A 407 32.38 4.81 -17.43
C ALA A 407 32.30 6.20 -16.78
N GLN A 408 32.90 6.39 -15.60
CA GLN A 408 32.97 7.68 -14.93
C GLN A 408 33.80 8.69 -15.71
N LYS A 409 34.94 8.27 -16.26
CA LYS A 409 35.77 9.12 -17.13
C LYS A 409 34.98 9.57 -18.35
N TRP A 410 34.20 8.68 -18.96
CA TRP A 410 33.34 9.02 -20.10
C TRP A 410 32.19 9.95 -19.71
N ALA A 411 31.49 9.69 -18.60
CA ALA A 411 30.44 10.57 -18.10
C ALA A 411 30.94 12.01 -17.88
N ASN A 412 32.14 12.16 -17.30
CA ASN A 412 32.78 13.48 -17.12
C ASN A 412 33.07 14.16 -18.46
N HIS A 413 33.54 13.40 -19.47
CA HIS A 413 33.76 13.93 -20.81
C HIS A 413 32.46 14.41 -21.46
N LEU A 414 31.37 13.64 -21.38
CA LEU A 414 30.05 14.00 -21.90
C LEU A 414 29.50 15.28 -21.26
N LEU A 415 29.68 15.42 -19.94
CA LEU A 415 29.31 16.65 -19.23
C LEU A 415 30.12 17.85 -19.74
N ALA A 416 31.42 17.69 -19.96
CA ALA A 416 32.31 18.76 -20.42
C ALA A 416 31.97 19.25 -21.84
N ILE A 417 31.63 18.34 -22.76
CA ILE A 417 31.25 18.71 -24.13
C ILE A 417 29.76 19.07 -24.26
N GLY A 418 28.93 18.68 -23.29
CA GLY A 418 27.49 18.95 -23.28
C GLY A 418 26.69 18.21 -24.35
N ALA A 419 27.22 17.14 -24.92
CA ALA A 419 26.64 16.39 -26.03
C ALA A 419 26.55 14.90 -25.71
N LEU A 420 25.47 14.24 -26.15
CA LEU A 420 25.29 12.80 -26.00
C LEU A 420 25.98 12.08 -27.15
N GLN A 421 27.01 11.31 -26.82
CA GLN A 421 27.73 10.48 -27.78
C GLN A 421 28.26 9.21 -27.10
N HIS A 422 28.39 8.15 -27.89
CA HIS A 422 29.09 6.95 -27.48
C HIS A 422 30.61 7.15 -27.50
N SER A 423 31.33 6.43 -26.65
CA SER A 423 32.79 6.34 -26.77
C SER A 423 33.19 5.62 -28.06
N LYS A 424 34.40 5.92 -28.58
CA LYS A 424 34.84 5.34 -29.85
C LYS A 424 34.96 3.82 -29.73
N PRO A 425 34.55 3.03 -30.74
CA PRO A 425 34.68 1.58 -30.72
C PRO A 425 36.12 1.11 -30.42
N GLU A 426 37.14 1.79 -30.96
CA GLU A 426 38.56 1.48 -30.70
C GLU A 426 38.94 1.59 -29.21
N ASP A 427 38.32 2.51 -28.47
CA ASP A 427 38.60 2.76 -27.05
C ASP A 427 37.89 1.75 -26.14
N ARG A 428 36.81 1.12 -26.63
CA ARG A 428 35.94 0.23 -25.84
C ARG A 428 36.43 -1.22 -25.75
N LYS A 429 37.36 -1.69 -26.59
CA LYS A 429 37.94 -3.06 -26.50
C LYS A 429 36.89 -4.18 -26.24
N ASN A 430 35.79 -4.22 -27.02
CA ASN A 430 34.65 -5.14 -26.83
C ASN A 430 33.84 -4.97 -25.53
N ILE A 431 33.76 -3.73 -25.01
CA ILE A 431 32.83 -3.32 -23.95
C ILE A 431 31.59 -2.69 -24.58
N GLY A 432 30.41 -3.16 -24.18
CA GLY A 432 29.13 -2.56 -24.57
C GLY A 432 28.88 -1.27 -23.80
N GLU A 433 28.06 -0.36 -24.32
CA GLU A 433 27.82 0.93 -23.67
C GLU A 433 26.38 1.42 -23.85
N ASN A 434 25.77 1.84 -22.74
CA ASN A 434 24.55 2.63 -22.75
C ASN A 434 24.86 4.03 -22.22
N VAL A 435 24.29 5.06 -22.83
CA VAL A 435 24.43 6.45 -22.41
C VAL A 435 23.04 7.03 -22.13
N TYR A 436 22.94 7.80 -21.06
CA TYR A 436 21.73 8.51 -20.68
C TYR A 436 22.10 9.95 -20.33
N ASN A 437 21.25 10.89 -20.71
CA ASN A 437 21.39 12.27 -20.28
C ASN A 437 20.05 12.88 -19.89
N MET A 438 20.12 13.94 -19.10
CA MET A 438 18.97 14.74 -18.73
C MET A 438 19.43 16.16 -18.42
N TRP A 439 18.60 17.13 -18.79
CA TRP A 439 18.76 18.55 -18.48
C TRP A 439 17.60 19.04 -17.63
N SER A 440 17.87 19.94 -16.70
CA SER A 440 16.89 20.54 -15.83
C SER A 440 17.36 21.91 -15.32
N SER A 441 16.43 22.84 -15.19
CA SER A 441 16.65 24.15 -14.56
C SER A 441 16.74 24.05 -13.02
N ALA A 442 16.27 22.95 -12.42
CA ALA A 442 16.41 22.64 -10.99
C ALA A 442 17.53 21.61 -10.76
N THR A 443 18.10 21.61 -9.54
CA THR A 443 19.18 20.67 -9.16
C THR A 443 18.74 19.22 -9.35
N LEU A 444 19.40 18.51 -10.26
CA LEU A 444 19.13 17.10 -10.57
C LEU A 444 19.67 16.19 -9.46
N LYS A 445 18.79 15.34 -8.93
CA LYS A 445 19.16 14.17 -8.11
C LYS A 445 18.65 12.92 -8.79
N LEU A 446 19.38 12.48 -9.81
CA LEU A 446 19.10 11.25 -10.55
C LEU A 446 19.57 10.03 -9.75
N THR A 447 18.73 9.00 -9.69
CA THR A 447 19.03 7.72 -9.08
C THR A 447 19.54 6.71 -10.10
N GLY A 448 20.24 5.67 -9.64
CA GLY A 448 20.70 4.58 -10.51
C GLY A 448 19.52 3.87 -11.17
N LYS A 449 18.40 3.75 -10.45
CA LYS A 449 17.18 3.11 -10.93
C LYS A 449 16.54 3.85 -12.11
N GLU A 450 16.46 5.18 -12.07
CA GLU A 450 15.83 5.98 -13.13
C GLU A 450 16.54 5.84 -14.48
N ALA A 451 17.88 5.82 -14.49
CA ALA A 451 18.65 5.61 -15.72
C ALA A 451 18.38 4.23 -16.34
N VAL A 452 18.31 3.18 -15.51
CA VAL A 452 18.08 1.80 -15.96
C VAL A 452 16.63 1.57 -16.38
N ASP A 453 15.66 2.16 -15.67
CA ASP A 453 14.25 2.12 -16.05
C ASP A 453 14.01 2.76 -17.41
N SER A 454 14.68 3.89 -17.69
CA SER A 454 14.65 4.55 -19.00
C SER A 454 15.12 3.59 -20.10
N TRP A 455 16.30 2.98 -19.92
CA TRP A 455 16.84 2.00 -20.86
C TRP A 455 15.95 0.77 -21.03
N TYR A 456 15.40 0.22 -19.93
CA TYR A 456 14.53 -0.94 -19.97
C TYR A 456 13.18 -0.66 -20.64
N SER A 457 12.68 0.59 -20.56
CA SER A 457 11.37 0.98 -21.12
C SER A 457 11.26 0.75 -22.63
N GLU A 458 12.39 0.62 -23.34
CA GLU A 458 12.46 0.28 -24.75
C GLU A 458 11.93 -1.12 -25.07
N ILE A 459 11.76 -2.00 -24.08
CA ILE A 459 11.17 -3.35 -24.26
C ILE A 459 9.83 -3.30 -25.00
N LYS A 460 9.05 -2.22 -24.82
CA LYS A 460 7.76 -2.01 -25.50
C LYS A 460 7.88 -1.91 -27.02
N ASN A 461 9.08 -1.56 -27.51
CA ASN A 461 9.40 -1.41 -28.93
C ASN A 461 10.12 -2.65 -29.49
N TYR A 462 10.49 -3.62 -28.65
CA TYR A 462 11.26 -4.79 -29.10
C TYR A 462 10.38 -5.78 -29.87
N ASN A 463 10.78 -6.09 -31.10
CA ASN A 463 10.05 -7.04 -31.93
C ASN A 463 10.53 -8.47 -31.66
N TRP A 464 9.82 -9.16 -30.77
CA TRP A 464 10.09 -10.57 -30.41
C TRP A 464 9.98 -11.55 -31.58
N SER A 465 9.20 -11.23 -32.62
CA SER A 465 9.08 -12.08 -33.82
C SER A 465 10.23 -11.89 -34.81
N ARG A 466 10.99 -10.79 -34.68
CA ARG A 466 12.12 -10.44 -35.54
C ARG A 466 13.28 -9.90 -34.68
N PRO A 467 13.86 -10.76 -33.82
CA PRO A 467 14.91 -10.36 -32.89
C PRO A 467 16.14 -9.86 -33.65
N GLY A 468 16.71 -8.77 -33.18
CA GLY A 468 17.84 -8.12 -33.82
C GLY A 468 18.13 -6.76 -33.22
N PHE A 469 19.19 -6.10 -33.72
CA PHE A 469 19.54 -4.76 -33.30
C PHE A 469 18.59 -3.72 -33.89
N SER A 470 18.16 -2.77 -33.07
CA SER A 470 17.52 -1.52 -33.49
C SER A 470 17.97 -0.41 -32.56
N SER A 471 18.20 0.79 -33.11
CA SER A 471 18.55 1.99 -32.35
C SER A 471 17.52 2.35 -31.27
N ASN A 472 16.26 1.92 -31.42
CA ASN A 472 15.18 2.20 -30.47
C ASN A 472 15.06 1.17 -29.34
N THR A 473 15.90 0.13 -29.37
CA THR A 473 15.87 -1.00 -28.41
C THR A 473 17.26 -1.42 -27.93
N GLY A 474 18.30 -0.70 -28.36
CA GLY A 474 19.70 -1.01 -28.08
C GLY A 474 20.01 -0.95 -26.59
N HIS A 475 19.39 -0.03 -25.84
CA HIS A 475 19.63 0.07 -24.41
C HIS A 475 18.98 -1.09 -23.66
N PHE A 476 17.72 -1.41 -23.97
CA PHE A 476 17.01 -2.55 -23.38
C PHE A 476 17.75 -3.87 -23.65
N THR A 477 18.09 -4.13 -24.92
CA THR A 477 18.74 -5.38 -25.33
C THR A 477 20.07 -5.57 -24.61
N GLN A 478 20.83 -4.50 -24.38
CA GLN A 478 22.06 -4.55 -23.59
C GLN A 478 21.79 -4.78 -22.08
N VAL A 479 20.77 -4.15 -21.48
CA VAL A 479 20.41 -4.34 -20.06
C VAL A 479 20.16 -5.83 -19.74
N VAL A 480 19.44 -6.53 -20.64
CA VAL A 480 19.05 -7.95 -20.45
C VAL A 480 19.97 -8.94 -21.15
N TRP A 481 21.08 -8.51 -21.77
CA TRP A 481 21.92 -9.38 -22.58
C TRP A 481 22.53 -10.53 -21.77
N LYS A 482 22.10 -11.78 -22.02
CA LYS A 482 22.46 -12.96 -21.22
C LYS A 482 23.95 -13.12 -20.98
N ASP A 483 24.78 -12.97 -22.01
CA ASP A 483 26.21 -13.24 -21.93
C ASP A 483 27.04 -12.11 -21.28
N SER A 484 26.46 -10.92 -21.02
CA SER A 484 27.14 -9.85 -20.26
C SER A 484 27.23 -10.21 -18.78
N LYS A 485 28.43 -10.13 -18.19
CA LYS A 485 28.74 -10.63 -16.83
C LYS A 485 29.14 -9.53 -15.85
N GLU A 486 29.78 -8.50 -16.34
CA GLU A 486 30.26 -7.38 -15.54
C GLU A 486 29.64 -6.07 -16.01
N LEU A 487 29.33 -5.20 -15.04
CA LEU A 487 28.76 -3.89 -15.23
C LEU A 487 29.65 -2.82 -14.60
N GLY A 488 29.97 -1.78 -15.34
CA GLY A 488 30.52 -0.53 -14.83
C GLY A 488 29.52 0.59 -14.97
N VAL A 489 29.53 1.54 -14.03
CA VAL A 489 28.70 2.74 -14.16
C VAL A 489 29.43 4.00 -13.72
N GLY A 490 29.22 5.07 -14.46
CA GLY A 490 29.65 6.43 -14.13
C GLY A 490 28.51 7.44 -14.23
N MET A 491 28.53 8.47 -13.38
CA MET A 491 27.58 9.57 -13.41
C MET A 491 28.32 10.89 -13.22
N ALA A 492 28.10 11.86 -14.10
CA ALA A 492 28.62 13.21 -13.99
C ALA A 492 27.47 14.22 -14.03
N THR A 493 27.51 15.23 -13.16
CA THR A 493 26.50 16.28 -13.13
C THR A 493 27.11 17.63 -12.77
N ASP A 494 26.62 18.71 -13.38
CA ASP A 494 26.90 20.10 -12.97
C ASP A 494 25.76 20.68 -12.11
N GLY A 495 24.81 19.83 -11.70
CA GLY A 495 23.58 20.21 -11.00
C GLY A 495 22.40 20.41 -11.95
N HIS A 496 22.63 20.80 -13.20
CA HIS A 496 21.58 21.08 -14.19
C HIS A 496 21.57 20.09 -15.36
N LYS A 497 22.71 19.50 -15.66
CA LYS A 497 22.91 18.46 -16.66
C LYS A 497 23.45 17.24 -15.95
N VAL A 498 22.90 16.08 -16.25
CA VAL A 498 23.44 14.79 -15.80
C VAL A 498 23.70 13.89 -16.98
N PHE A 499 24.84 13.21 -16.95
CA PHE A 499 25.19 12.14 -17.89
C PHE A 499 25.48 10.88 -17.10
N VAL A 500 24.86 9.77 -17.51
CA VAL A 500 25.09 8.43 -16.95
C VAL A 500 25.59 7.52 -18.06
N VAL A 501 26.64 6.77 -17.77
CA VAL A 501 27.26 5.81 -18.69
C VAL A 501 27.26 4.45 -18.02
N GLY A 502 26.67 3.45 -18.67
CA GLY A 502 26.75 2.04 -18.28
C GLY A 502 27.63 1.28 -19.26
N GLN A 503 28.61 0.53 -18.76
CA GLN A 503 29.54 -0.26 -19.57
C GLN A 503 29.44 -1.75 -19.24
N TYR A 504 29.43 -2.62 -20.25
CA TYR A 504 29.09 -4.05 -20.11
C TYR A 504 30.19 -4.94 -20.68
N ARG A 505 30.65 -5.92 -19.90
CA ARG A 505 31.68 -6.89 -20.33
C ARG A 505 31.21 -8.33 -20.11
N PRO A 506 31.25 -9.20 -21.13
CA PRO A 506 31.41 -8.92 -22.56
C PRO A 506 30.31 -8.00 -23.12
N ALA A 507 30.60 -7.29 -24.23
CA ALA A 507 29.62 -6.48 -24.95
C ALA A 507 28.39 -7.28 -25.38
N GLY A 508 27.22 -6.66 -25.24
CA GLY A 508 25.98 -7.12 -25.86
C GLY A 508 25.79 -6.53 -27.26
N ASN A 509 24.58 -6.69 -27.80
CA ASN A 509 24.16 -6.13 -29.08
C ASN A 509 25.06 -6.53 -30.28
N MET A 510 25.67 -7.71 -30.19
CA MET A 510 26.47 -8.26 -31.28
C MET A 510 25.55 -8.62 -32.44
N ASN A 511 25.67 -7.89 -33.56
CA ASN A 511 24.84 -8.06 -34.74
C ASN A 511 25.29 -9.27 -35.59
N MET A 512 25.27 -10.44 -34.97
CA MET A 512 25.55 -11.74 -35.59
C MET A 512 24.26 -12.58 -35.57
N ALA A 513 24.06 -13.39 -36.60
CA ALA A 513 22.87 -14.22 -36.73
C ALA A 513 22.69 -15.12 -35.48
N GLY A 514 21.49 -15.13 -34.91
CA GLY A 514 21.15 -15.95 -33.74
C GLY A 514 21.58 -15.39 -32.38
N PHE A 515 22.35 -14.29 -32.32
CA PHE A 515 22.86 -13.77 -31.04
C PHE A 515 21.77 -13.09 -30.21
N PHE A 516 20.83 -12.38 -30.85
CA PHE A 516 19.74 -11.70 -30.14
C PHE A 516 18.74 -12.72 -29.57
N GLU A 517 18.41 -13.76 -30.33
CA GLU A 517 17.56 -14.88 -29.91
C GLU A 517 18.14 -15.59 -28.68
N LYS A 518 19.46 -15.78 -28.66
CA LYS A 518 20.16 -16.46 -27.56
C LYS A 518 20.28 -15.59 -26.30
N ASN A 519 20.38 -14.26 -26.47
CA ASN A 519 20.76 -13.36 -25.38
C ASN A 519 19.63 -12.45 -24.87
N VAL A 520 18.61 -12.19 -25.67
CA VAL A 520 17.46 -11.33 -25.30
C VAL A 520 16.24 -12.23 -25.17
N LEU A 521 16.10 -12.82 -23.99
CA LEU A 521 15.04 -13.79 -23.74
C LEU A 521 13.71 -13.09 -23.39
N PRO A 522 12.55 -13.65 -23.75
CA PRO A 522 11.26 -13.13 -23.30
C PRO A 522 11.13 -13.24 -21.77
N LYS A 523 10.18 -12.50 -21.19
CA LYS A 523 9.86 -12.64 -19.77
C LYS A 523 9.40 -14.07 -19.50
N GLY A 524 10.05 -14.75 -18.55
CA GLY A 524 9.67 -16.10 -18.17
C GLY A 524 8.43 -16.14 -17.29
N ASN A 525 7.58 -17.15 -17.47
CA ASN A 525 6.81 -17.67 -16.35
C ASN A 525 7.80 -18.36 -15.41
N ILE A 526 7.86 -17.94 -14.15
CA ILE A 526 8.63 -18.66 -13.13
C ILE A 526 7.90 -19.99 -12.90
N LEU A 527 8.26 -21.01 -13.67
CA LEU A 527 7.99 -22.38 -13.26
C LEU A 527 9.01 -22.70 -12.16
N PRO A 528 8.57 -23.21 -11.00
CA PRO A 528 9.51 -23.65 -9.97
C PRO A 528 10.31 -24.82 -10.54
N GLN A 529 11.53 -24.56 -11.00
CA GLN A 529 12.50 -25.62 -11.21
C GLN A 529 12.95 -26.06 -9.82
N PHE A 530 12.45 -27.21 -9.41
CA PHE A 530 13.07 -28.02 -8.38
C PHE A 530 14.52 -28.32 -8.79
N CYS A 531 15.47 -27.85 -8.00
CA CYS A 531 16.72 -28.51 -7.64
C CYS A 531 17.35 -27.78 -6.44
#